data_AF-A0A926Z600-F1
#
_entry.id   AF-A0A926Z600-F1
#
_cell.length_a   1.000
_cell.length_b   1.000
_cell.length_c   1.000
_cell.angle_alpha   90.00
_cell.angle_beta   90.00
_cell.angle_gamma   90.00
#
_symmetry.space_group_name_H-M   'P 1'
#
loop_
_entity.id
_entity.type
_entity.pdbx_description
1 polymer ?
#
loop_
_entity_poly.entity_id
_entity_poly.type
_entity_poly.pdbx_seq_one_letter_code
_entity_poly.pdbx_strand_id
1 'polypeptide(L)'
;MQTGDKLEQYRQIIQEILTEHSQVKPVYGEIAMKLVFDRERDRYQLLRTGWQGDRRVFGALIHIDIEDGKIWIQYDSTEIGVANELTDQGIPKTDIVLAYHAPFMRQYNGFAIA
;
A
#
# COMPACT_ATOMS: atom_id res chain seq x y z
N MET A 1 -8.56 -19.38 9.98
CA MET A 1 -8.48 -18.28 10.95
C MET A 1 -9.88 -17.73 11.17
N GLN A 2 -10.21 -17.27 12.39
CA GLN A 2 -11.45 -16.51 12.57
C GLN A 2 -11.32 -15.20 11.77
N THR A 3 -12.42 -14.68 11.24
CA THR A 3 -12.42 -13.51 10.35
C THR A 3 -11.78 -12.27 10.98
N GLY A 4 -11.90 -12.11 12.31
CA GLY A 4 -11.27 -11.02 13.06
C GLY A 4 -9.75 -11.10 13.12
N ASP A 5 -9.18 -12.31 13.27
CA ASP A 5 -7.73 -12.51 13.35
C ASP A 5 -7.04 -12.19 12.02
N LYS A 6 -7.70 -12.53 10.90
CA LYS A 6 -7.21 -12.25 9.54
C LYS A 6 -7.13 -10.75 9.27
N LEU A 7 -8.20 -10.02 9.63
CA LEU A 7 -8.25 -8.57 9.43
C LEU A 7 -7.17 -7.86 10.23
N GLU A 8 -7.01 -8.20 11.51
CA GLU A 8 -5.95 -7.59 12.33
C GLU A 8 -4.55 -7.92 11.82
N GLN A 9 -4.31 -9.15 11.32
CA GLN A 9 -3.05 -9.50 10.68
C GLN A 9 -2.77 -8.59 9.46
N TYR A 10 -3.77 -8.36 8.60
CA TYR A 10 -3.59 -7.50 7.42
C TYR A 10 -3.31 -6.05 7.80
N ARG A 11 -4.06 -5.52 8.76
CA ARG A 11 -3.85 -4.18 9.30
C ARG A 11 -2.45 -4.01 9.86
N GLN A 12 -1.94 -5.02 10.55
CA GLN A 12 -0.58 -5.00 11.11
C GLN A 12 0.47 -4.99 10.00
N ILE A 13 0.43 -5.97 9.09
CA ILE A 13 1.41 -6.10 8.00
C ILE A 13 1.42 -4.84 7.12
N ILE A 14 0.25 -4.29 6.76
CA ILE A 14 0.16 -3.06 5.95
C ILE A 14 0.82 -1.88 6.68
N GLN A 15 0.52 -1.69 7.97
CA GLN A 15 1.11 -0.59 8.74
C GLN A 15 2.63 -0.76 8.91
N GLU A 16 3.12 -1.98 9.09
CA GLU A 16 4.56 -2.30 9.16
C GLU A 16 5.26 -1.94 7.85
N ILE A 17 4.78 -2.45 6.71
CA ILE A 17 5.34 -2.13 5.37
C ILE A 17 5.37 -0.62 5.15
N LEU A 18 4.25 0.08 5.36
CA LEU A 18 4.20 1.53 5.15
C LEU A 18 5.16 2.28 6.09
N THR A 19 5.26 1.82 7.34
CA THR A 19 6.18 2.41 8.32
C THR A 19 7.63 2.23 7.90
N GLU A 20 8.01 1.06 7.41
CA GLU A 20 9.36 0.77 6.89
C GLU A 20 9.71 1.66 5.70
N HIS A 21 8.83 1.74 4.70
CA HIS A 21 9.01 2.64 3.56
C HIS A 21 9.09 4.12 3.97
N SER A 22 8.42 4.52 5.05
CA SER A 22 8.47 5.91 5.53
C SER A 22 9.83 6.31 6.13
N GLN A 23 10.65 5.34 6.55
CA GLN A 23 11.99 5.59 7.10
C GLN A 23 13.03 5.93 6.03
N VAL A 24 12.75 5.57 4.77
CA VAL A 24 13.62 5.89 3.64
C VAL A 24 13.43 7.36 3.26
N LYS A 25 14.32 8.21 3.76
CA LYS A 25 14.29 9.64 3.46
C LYS A 25 14.80 9.91 2.03
N PRO A 26 14.09 10.72 1.24
CA PRO A 26 14.61 11.19 -0.04
C PRO A 26 15.95 11.91 0.15
N VAL A 27 16.94 11.58 -0.69
CA VAL A 27 18.28 12.20 -0.65
C VAL A 27 18.31 13.61 -1.24
N TYR A 28 17.19 14.08 -1.78
CA TYR A 28 17.04 15.36 -2.46
C TYR A 28 15.75 16.07 -2.05
N GLY A 29 15.78 17.40 -2.10
CA GLY A 29 14.66 18.25 -1.77
C GLY A 29 14.32 18.26 -0.27
N GLU A 30 13.35 19.10 0.07
CA GLU A 30 12.76 19.18 1.40
C GLU A 30 11.44 18.41 1.39
N ILE A 31 11.53 17.08 1.47
CA ILE A 31 10.39 16.17 1.32
C ILE A 31 10.16 15.41 2.63
N ALA A 32 8.94 15.55 3.17
CA ALA A 32 8.47 14.78 4.30
C ALA A 32 7.69 13.54 3.85
N MET A 33 7.94 12.43 4.53
CA MET A 33 7.16 11.20 4.46
C MET A 33 6.07 11.27 5.54
N LYS A 34 4.80 11.07 5.18
CA LYS A 34 3.67 11.13 6.11
C LYS A 34 2.84 9.86 6.04
N LEU A 35 2.72 9.18 7.17
CA LEU A 35 1.82 8.05 7.34
C LEU A 35 0.41 8.57 7.64
N VAL A 36 -0.59 8.00 6.97
CA VAL A 36 -2.01 8.27 7.22
C VAL A 36 -2.71 6.92 7.34
N PHE A 37 -3.13 6.59 8.56
CA PHE A 37 -3.82 5.34 8.86
C PHE A 37 -5.23 5.65 9.37
N ASP A 38 -6.24 5.30 8.59
CA ASP A 38 -7.64 5.27 9.02
C ASP A 38 -8.01 3.82 9.29
N ARG A 39 -7.86 3.38 10.54
CA ARG A 39 -8.21 2.00 10.96
C ARG A 39 -9.71 1.76 11.04
N GLU A 40 -10.53 2.82 11.14
CA GLU A 40 -11.99 2.67 11.19
C GLU A 40 -12.56 2.33 9.81
N ARG A 41 -11.94 2.88 8.75
CA ARG A 41 -12.38 2.73 7.36
C ARG A 41 -11.42 1.90 6.51
N ASP A 42 -10.40 1.32 7.14
CA ASP A 42 -9.36 0.49 6.54
C ASP A 42 -8.65 1.14 5.34
N ARG A 43 -8.13 2.36 5.53
CA ARG A 43 -7.40 3.11 4.50
C ARG A 43 -6.01 3.49 4.99
N TYR A 44 -5.00 3.15 4.22
CA TYR A 44 -3.61 3.27 4.62
C TYR A 44 -2.78 3.91 3.52
N GLN A 45 -2.11 5.02 3.83
CA GLN A 45 -1.31 5.76 2.87
C GLN A 45 0.06 6.13 3.44
N LEU A 46 1.06 6.09 2.57
CA LEU A 46 2.31 6.80 2.73
C LEU A 46 2.36 7.93 1.71
N LEU A 47 2.32 9.17 2.19
CA LEU A 47 2.33 10.38 1.37
C LEU A 47 3.71 11.03 1.35
N ARG A 48 4.05 11.63 0.21
CA ARG A 48 5.16 12.58 0.09
C ARG A 48 4.62 14.00 0.06
N THR A 49 5.24 14.88 0.84
CA THR A 49 4.89 16.31 0.83
C THR A 49 6.14 17.15 0.99
N GLY A 50 6.42 18.02 0.03
CA GLY A 50 7.62 18.83 0.07
C GLY A 50 7.88 19.64 -1.19
N TRP A 51 9.11 20.06 -1.34
CA TRP A 51 9.59 20.76 -2.52
C TRP A 51 10.91 20.16 -2.98
N GLN A 52 11.10 20.10 -4.30
CA GLN A 52 12.38 19.83 -4.91
C GLN A 52 12.72 21.00 -5.82
N GLY A 53 13.54 21.94 -5.32
CA GLY A 53 13.70 23.24 -5.97
C GLY A 53 12.37 23.99 -6.02
N ASP A 54 11.96 24.42 -7.20
CA ASP A 54 10.68 25.11 -7.48
C ASP A 54 9.52 24.14 -7.78
N ARG A 55 9.77 22.83 -7.76
CA ARG A 55 8.75 21.81 -8.02
C ARG A 55 8.09 21.33 -6.74
N ARG A 56 6.77 21.49 -6.65
CA ARG A 56 5.96 20.91 -5.58
C ARG A 56 5.98 19.38 -5.67
N VAL A 57 6.26 18.73 -4.55
CA VAL A 57 6.08 17.29 -4.36
C VAL A 57 4.88 17.07 -3.46
N PHE A 58 3.82 16.47 -4.00
CA PHE A 58 2.64 16.10 -3.23
C PHE A 58 1.94 14.90 -3.87
N GLY A 59 1.68 13.87 -3.08
CA GLY A 59 0.91 12.69 -3.52
C GLY A 59 1.30 11.42 -2.78
N ALA A 60 0.53 10.36 -2.99
CA ALA A 60 0.84 9.04 -2.47
C ALA A 60 2.16 8.51 -3.05
N LEU A 61 2.94 7.87 -2.20
CA LEU A 61 3.96 6.90 -2.61
C LEU A 61 3.33 5.51 -2.67
N ILE A 62 2.52 5.16 -1.67
CA ILE A 62 1.78 3.91 -1.55
C ILE A 62 0.38 4.24 -0.98
N HIS A 63 -0.66 3.63 -1.54
CA HIS A 63 -2.04 3.67 -1.02
C HIS A 63 -2.65 2.27 -1.09
N ILE A 64 -3.08 1.78 0.07
CA ILE A 64 -3.70 0.47 0.26
C ILE A 64 -5.01 0.64 1.03
N ASP A 65 -6.06 -0.03 0.59
CA ASP A 65 -7.30 -0.19 1.32
C ASP A 65 -7.51 -1.67 1.70
N ILE A 66 -8.31 -1.95 2.74
CA ILE A 66 -8.87 -3.30 2.96
C ILE A 66 -10.37 -3.23 2.67
N GLU A 67 -10.79 -3.92 1.61
CA GLU A 67 -12.18 -3.95 1.15
C GLU A 67 -12.61 -5.41 0.96
N ASP A 68 -13.80 -5.76 1.44
CA ASP A 68 -14.37 -7.12 1.36
C ASP A 68 -13.41 -8.23 1.83
N GLY A 69 -12.59 -7.92 2.84
CA GLY A 69 -11.63 -8.85 3.44
C GLY A 69 -10.37 -9.09 2.60
N LYS A 70 -10.09 -8.23 1.61
CA LYS A 70 -8.92 -8.27 0.74
C LYS A 70 -8.17 -6.95 0.75
N ILE A 71 -6.90 -7.01 0.36
CA ILE A 71 -5.99 -5.88 0.32
C ILE A 71 -5.99 -5.29 -1.09
N TRP A 72 -6.47 -4.07 -1.23
CA TRP A 72 -6.56 -3.35 -2.50
C TRP A 72 -5.41 -2.35 -2.60
N ILE A 73 -4.46 -2.63 -3.48
CA ILE A 73 -3.34 -1.71 -3.73
C ILE A 73 -3.81 -0.69 -4.77
N GLN A 74 -4.19 0.50 -4.29
CA GLN A 74 -4.71 1.60 -5.11
C GLN A 74 -3.60 2.32 -5.88
N TYR A 75 -2.43 2.45 -5.24
CA TYR A 75 -1.25 3.07 -5.85
C TYR A 75 0.02 2.50 -5.24
N ASP A 76 1.01 2.23 -6.09
CA ASP A 76 2.33 1.77 -5.71
C ASP A 76 3.37 2.36 -6.65
N SER A 77 4.32 3.10 -6.09
CA SER A 77 5.45 3.69 -6.84
C SER A 77 6.80 3.15 -6.40
N THR A 78 6.81 2.02 -5.69
CA THR A 78 8.02 1.27 -5.33
C THR A 78 8.52 0.43 -6.52
N GLU A 79 9.81 0.13 -6.55
CA GLU A 79 10.39 -0.70 -7.63
C GLU A 79 10.14 -2.19 -7.40
N ILE A 80 10.26 -2.66 -6.15
CA ILE A 80 10.05 -4.07 -5.77
C ILE A 80 8.56 -4.44 -5.85
N GLY A 81 7.67 -3.49 -5.58
CA GLY A 81 6.23 -3.68 -5.57
C GLY A 81 5.74 -4.22 -4.22
N VAL A 82 4.86 -3.46 -3.58
CA VAL A 82 4.24 -3.77 -2.29
C VAL A 82 3.46 -5.10 -2.32
N ALA A 83 2.93 -5.47 -3.48
CA ALA A 83 2.28 -6.77 -3.67
C ALA A 83 3.20 -7.95 -3.35
N ASN A 84 4.50 -7.84 -3.70
CA ASN A 84 5.48 -8.88 -3.40
C ASN A 84 5.83 -8.90 -1.91
N GLU A 85 6.02 -7.72 -1.30
CA GLU A 85 6.28 -7.59 0.15
C GLU A 85 5.15 -8.21 0.99
N LEU A 86 3.89 -7.95 0.61
CA LEU A 86 2.73 -8.58 1.25
C LEU A 86 2.78 -10.11 1.13
N THR A 87 3.15 -10.64 -0.04
CA THR A 87 3.26 -12.10 -0.22
C THR A 87 4.42 -12.71 0.56
N ASP A 88 5.54 -12.01 0.68
CA ASP A 88 6.71 -12.45 1.46
C ASP A 88 6.39 -12.50 2.95
N GLN A 89 5.48 -11.64 3.42
CA GLN A 89 4.90 -11.69 4.78
C GLN A 89 3.76 -12.72 4.95
N GLY A 90 3.55 -13.57 3.94
CA GLY A 90 2.62 -14.71 4.01
C GLY A 90 1.17 -14.42 3.62
N ILE A 91 0.87 -13.23 3.07
CA ILE A 91 -0.47 -12.94 2.56
C ILE A 91 -0.65 -13.65 1.20
N PRO A 92 -1.69 -14.48 1.02
CA PRO A 92 -1.88 -15.18 -0.24
C PRO A 92 -2.26 -14.20 -1.35
N LYS A 93 -1.76 -14.43 -2.57
CA LYS A 93 -2.09 -13.62 -3.76
C LYS A 93 -3.60 -13.50 -4.03
N THR A 94 -4.39 -14.48 -3.59
CA THR A 94 -5.86 -14.50 -3.71
C THR A 94 -6.58 -13.49 -2.82
N ASP A 95 -5.86 -12.89 -1.87
CA ASP A 95 -6.36 -11.86 -0.96
C ASP A 95 -5.78 -10.46 -1.30
N ILE A 96 -5.03 -10.32 -2.39
CA ILE A 96 -4.44 -9.04 -2.83
C ILE A 96 -5.00 -8.68 -4.20
N VAL A 97 -5.51 -7.46 -4.36
CA VAL A 97 -6.02 -6.91 -5.61
C VAL A 97 -5.09 -5.78 -6.07
N LEU A 98 -4.57 -5.87 -7.28
CA LEU A 98 -3.82 -4.77 -7.92
C LEU A 98 -4.82 -3.76 -8.50
N ALA A 99 -5.35 -2.88 -7.66
CA ALA A 99 -6.47 -2.00 -8.00
C ALA A 99 -6.12 -0.95 -9.06
N TYR A 100 -4.84 -0.56 -9.14
CA TYR A 100 -4.29 0.30 -10.20
C TYR A 100 -4.33 -0.35 -11.60
N HIS A 101 -4.53 -1.66 -11.71
CA HIS A 101 -4.87 -2.29 -12.99
C HIS A 101 -6.37 -2.18 -13.26
N ALA A 102 -6.71 -1.82 -14.49
CA ALA A 102 -8.09 -1.82 -14.96
C ALA A 102 -8.76 -3.19 -14.70
N PRO A 103 -10.05 -3.24 -14.34
CA PRO A 103 -10.71 -4.48 -13.92
C PRO A 103 -10.51 -5.67 -14.86
N PHE A 104 -10.61 -5.46 -16.18
CA PHE A 104 -10.45 -6.52 -17.18
C PHE A 104 -9.02 -7.08 -17.26
N MET A 105 -8.02 -6.36 -16.78
CA MET A 105 -6.61 -6.79 -16.77
C MET A 105 -6.27 -7.68 -15.58
N ARG A 106 -7.06 -7.63 -14.49
CA ARG A 106 -6.72 -8.29 -13.22
C ARG A 106 -6.72 -9.81 -13.33
N GLN A 107 -7.46 -10.38 -14.28
CA GLN A 107 -7.45 -11.82 -14.55
C GLN A 107 -6.09 -12.35 -15.06
N TYR A 108 -5.18 -11.48 -15.52
CA TYR A 108 -3.93 -11.87 -16.18
C TYR A 108 -2.68 -11.75 -15.29
N ASN A 109 -2.79 -11.25 -14.06
CA ASN A 109 -1.62 -10.94 -13.22
C ASN A 109 -1.37 -11.95 -12.08
N GLY A 110 -2.23 -12.97 -11.91
CA GLY A 110 -2.09 -13.99 -10.86
C GLY A 110 -2.43 -13.53 -9.44
N PHE A 111 -3.02 -12.34 -9.29
CA PHE A 111 -3.59 -11.81 -8.06
C PHE A 111 -5.13 -11.88 -8.09
N ALA A 112 -5.80 -11.45 -7.03
CA ALA A 112 -7.25 -11.40 -6.98
C ALA A 112 -7.83 -10.36 -7.97
N ILE A 113 -9.03 -10.66 -8.47
CA ILE A 113 -9.77 -9.80 -9.41
C ILE A 113 -10.55 -8.70 -8.67
N ALA A 114 -11.12 -9.09 -7.53
CA ALA A 114 -11.85 -8.28 -6.55
C ALA A 114 -11.70 -8.97 -5.19
#